data_AF-A0A6G3XJF8-F1
#
_entry.id   AF-A0A6G3XJF8-F1
#
_cell.length_a   1.000
_cell.length_b   1.000
_cell.length_c   1.000
_cell.angle_alpha   90.00
_cell.angle_beta   90.00
_cell.angle_gamma   90.00
#
_symmetry.space_group_name_H-M   'P 1'
#
loop_
_entity.id
_entity.type
_entity.pdbx_description
1 polymer ?
#
loop_
_entity_poly.entity_id
_entity_poly.type
_entity_poly.pdbx_seq_one_letter_code
_entity_poly.pdbx_strand_id
1 'polypeptide(L)' 'DYDGEFRYDRQPVGAVQGLDPEHVVLLGSVSKSLSPTLRIGWMVLPQRLVGPVVTAKGEREQFSSATEQLT' A
#
# COMPACT_ATOMS: atom_id res chain seq x y z
N ASP A 1 1.27 -12.11 2.11
CA ASP A 1 1.71 -11.23 1.02
C ASP A 1 2.88 -10.32 1.27
N TYR A 2 3.13 -9.86 2.50
CA TYR A 2 4.09 -8.78 2.77
C TYR A 2 5.54 -8.99 2.25
N ASP A 3 5.94 -10.22 1.88
CA ASP A 3 7.19 -10.53 1.18
C ASP A 3 7.00 -11.53 0.00
N GLY A 4 5.77 -11.65 -0.54
CA GLY A 4 5.49 -12.53 -1.68
C GLY A 4 6.26 -12.13 -2.94
N GLU A 5 6.54 -10.83 -3.06
CA GLU A 5 7.31 -10.19 -4.12
C GLU A 5 8.83 -10.45 -4.07
N PHE A 6 9.36 -10.99 -2.96
CA PHE A 6 10.78 -11.34 -2.81
C PHE A 6 11.06 -12.85 -2.94
N ARG A 7 10.11 -13.61 -3.50
CA ARG A 7 10.31 -15.04 -3.81
C ARG A 7 10.92 -15.19 -5.19
N TYR A 8 12.24 -15.36 -5.26
CA TYR A 8 12.97 -15.53 -6.52
C TYR A 8 12.90 -16.95 -7.09
N ASP A 9 12.56 -17.94 -6.25
CA ASP A 9 12.60 -19.36 -6.60
C ASP A 9 11.21 -19.96 -6.92
N ARG A 10 10.12 -19.23 -6.66
CA ARG A 10 8.73 -19.75 -6.73
C ARG A 10 7.73 -18.69 -7.16
N GLN A 11 6.63 -19.15 -7.75
CA GLN A 11 5.51 -18.28 -8.10
C GLN A 11 5.01 -17.53 -6.86
N PRO A 12 4.84 -16.19 -6.93
CA PRO A 12 4.33 -15.41 -5.81
C PRO A 12 2.96 -15.94 -5.37
N VAL A 13 2.76 -16.04 -4.05
CA VAL A 13 1.43 -16.29 -3.51
C VAL A 13 0.60 -15.04 -3.77
N GLY A 14 -0.58 -15.22 -4.38
CA GLY A 14 -1.47 -14.11 -4.68
C GLY A 14 -2.03 -13.47 -3.41
N ALA A 15 -2.34 -12.18 -3.50
CA ALA A 15 -2.86 -11.42 -2.38
C ALA A 15 -4.16 -11.96 -1.85
N VAL A 16 -4.23 -12.04 -0.51
CA VAL A 16 -5.47 -12.32 0.23
C VAL A 16 -6.56 -11.30 -0.14
N GLN A 17 -6.17 -10.08 -0.53
CA GLN A 17 -7.10 -9.07 -1.03
C GLN A 17 -7.85 -9.52 -2.30
N GLY A 18 -7.24 -10.37 -3.14
CA GLY A 18 -7.92 -10.93 -4.31
C GLY A 18 -8.99 -11.96 -3.97
N LEU A 19 -9.00 -12.50 -2.74
CA LEU A 19 -9.98 -13.50 -2.29
C LEU A 19 -11.24 -12.86 -1.71
N ASP A 20 -11.11 -11.74 -1.01
CA ASP A 20 -12.25 -11.00 -0.44
C ASP A 20 -11.99 -9.48 -0.41
N PRO A 21 -12.11 -8.79 -1.57
CA PRO A 21 -11.82 -7.37 -1.70
C PRO A 21 -12.68 -6.46 -0.83
N GLU A 22 -13.86 -6.93 -0.42
CA GLU A 22 -14.78 -6.17 0.42
C GLU A 22 -14.44 -6.29 1.91
N HIS A 23 -13.68 -7.30 2.35
CA HIS A 23 -13.33 -7.46 3.76
C HIS A 23 -11.84 -7.30 4.06
N VAL A 24 -11.00 -7.23 3.02
CA VAL A 24 -9.55 -7.19 3.17
C VAL A 24 -8.99 -5.86 2.67
N VAL A 25 -8.22 -5.19 3.53
CA VAL A 25 -7.38 -4.05 3.16
C VAL A 25 -5.99 -4.55 2.78
N LEU A 26 -5.51 -4.17 1.59
CA LEU A 26 -4.12 -4.39 1.20
C LEU A 26 -3.29 -3.13 1.47
N LEU A 27 -2.12 -3.30 2.10
CA LEU A 27 -1.15 -2.22 2.32
C LEU A 27 0.12 -2.52 1.53
N GLY A 28 0.64 -1.52 0.82
CA GLY A 28 1.89 -1.63 0.07
C GLY A 28 2.83 -0.46 0.34
N SER A 29 4.13 -0.67 0.15
CA SER A 29 5.16 0.38 0.27
C SER A 29 6.39 0.01 -0.55
N VAL A 30 7.11 1.03 -1.03
CA VAL A 30 8.41 0.87 -1.68
C VAL A 30 9.60 0.82 -0.70
N SER A 31 9.36 0.88 0.61
CA SER A 31 10.43 1.02 1.61
C SER A 31 11.50 -0.09 1.56
N LYS A 32 11.12 -1.31 1.15
CA LYS A 32 12.02 -2.46 1.07
C LYS A 32 12.69 -2.65 -0.29
N SER A 33 12.11 -2.08 -1.36
CA SER A 33 12.60 -2.26 -2.73
C SER A 33 13.38 -1.06 -3.26
N LEU A 34 13.12 0.13 -2.72
CA LEU A 34 13.76 1.39 -3.13
C LEU A 34 14.52 2.04 -1.97
N SER A 35 13.82 2.61 -0.99
CA SER A 35 14.42 3.20 0.21
C SER A 35 13.34 3.56 1.24
N PRO A 36 13.57 3.33 2.54
CA PRO A 36 12.64 3.76 3.60
C PRO A 36 12.57 5.29 3.74
N THR A 37 13.59 6.01 3.26
CA THR A 37 13.61 7.48 3.27
C THR A 37 12.52 8.07 2.40
N LEU A 38 12.07 7.35 1.35
CA LEU A 38 11.06 7.83 0.39
C LEU A 38 9.64 7.93 0.96
N ARG A 39 9.33 7.30 2.10
CA ARG A 39 8.02 7.38 2.78
C ARG A 39 6.79 7.22 1.87
N ILE A 40 6.90 6.44 0.78
CA ILE A 40 5.80 6.15 -0.15
C ILE A 40 5.15 4.81 0.23
N GLY A 41 3.84 4.87 0.45
CA GLY A 41 2.98 3.73 0.69
C GLY A 41 1.58 3.96 0.12
N TRP A 42 0.84 2.88 -0.06
CA TRP A 42 -0.53 2.92 -0.58
C TRP A 42 -1.41 1.89 0.12
N MET A 43 -2.73 2.07 -0.01
CA MET A 43 -3.74 1.15 0.48
C MET A 43 -4.76 0.85 -0.61
N VAL A 44 -5.18 -0.40 -0.72
CA VAL A 44 -6.38 -0.78 -1.47
C VAL A 44 -7.47 -1.08 -0.44
N LEU A 45 -8.54 -0.28 -0.49
CA LEU A 45 -9.61 -0.30 0.50
C LEU A 45 -10.92 -0.82 -0.11
N PRO A 46 -11.74 -1.54 0.67
CA PRO A 46 -13.16 -1.68 0.38
C PRO A 46 -13.82 -0.30 0.24
N GLN A 47 -14.79 -0.17 -0.67
CA GLN A 47 -15.42 1.12 -1.00
C GLN A 47 -15.97 1.84 0.23
N ARG A 48 -16.59 1.10 1.17
CA ARG A 48 -17.15 1.68 2.41
C ARG A 48 -16.11 2.33 3.33
N LEU A 49 -14.83 1.96 3.22
CA LEU A 49 -13.76 2.46 4.08
C LEU A 49 -13.05 3.68 3.49
N VAL A 50 -13.25 4.00 2.21
CA VAL A 50 -12.59 5.14 1.56
C VAL A 50 -12.89 6.45 2.28
N GLY A 51 -14.17 6.75 2.53
CA GLY A 51 -14.59 7.97 3.25
C GLY A 51 -13.98 8.08 4.66
N PRO A 52 -14.23 7.09 5.55
CA PRO A 52 -13.67 7.09 6.90
C PRO A 52 -12.14 7.21 6.94
N VAL A 53 -11.43 6.52 6.04
CA VAL A 53 -9.96 6.57 5.99
C VAL A 53 -9.46 7.93 5.50
N VAL A 54 -10.09 8.53 4.50
CA VAL A 54 -9.74 9.89 4.04
C VAL A 54 -9.99 10.91 5.15
N THR A 55 -11.10 10.80 5.88
CA THR A 55 -11.38 11.67 7.02
C THR A 55 -10.34 11.49 8.14
N ALA A 56 -9.96 10.25 8.46
CA ALA A 56 -8.97 9.97 9.50
C ALA A 56 -7.55 10.45 9.14
N LYS A 57 -7.18 10.34 7.85
CA LYS A 57 -5.89 10.81 7.31
C LYS A 57 -5.72 12.34 7.44
N GLY A 58 -6.83 13.09 7.40
CA GLY A 58 -6.86 14.53 7.63
C GLY A 58 -6.02 15.33 6.61
N GLU A 59 -5.87 16.64 6.86
CA GLU A 59 -5.17 17.56 5.95
C GLU A 59 -3.64 17.43 6.00
N ARG A 60 -3.08 16.86 7.07
CA ARG A 60 -1.62 16.85 7.32
C ARG A 60 -0.85 15.79 6.54
N GLU A 61 -1.51 14.73 6.09
CA GLU A 61 -0.87 13.63 5.35
C GLU A 61 -1.41 13.50 3.93
N GLN A 62 -1.95 14.56 3.33
CA GLN A 62 -2.63 14.47 2.02
C GLN A 62 -1.80 13.77 0.93
N PHE A 63 -0.48 13.98 0.92
CA PHE A 63 0.47 13.41 -0.04
C PHE A 63 1.74 12.86 0.64
N SER A 64 2.33 11.79 0.09
CA SER A 64 3.77 11.52 0.29
C SER A 64 4.58 12.61 -0.43
N SER A 65 5.80 12.91 0.00
CA SER A 65 6.46 14.14 -0.47
C SER A 65 6.69 14.12 -1.98
N ALA A 66 6.38 15.23 -2.65
CA ALA A 66 6.43 15.33 -4.11
C ALA A 66 7.84 15.10 -4.69
N THR A 67 8.88 15.42 -3.91
CA THR A 67 10.27 15.17 -4.27
C THR A 67 10.57 13.67 -4.45
N GLU A 68 9.89 12.81 -3.69
CA GLU A 68 10.05 11.35 -3.74
C GLU A 68 9.24 10.71 -4.89
N GLN A 69 8.31 11.45 -5.50
CA GLN A 69 7.53 10.99 -6.65
C GLN A 69 8.12 11.39 -8.02
N LEU A 70 9.11 12.29 -8.04
CA LEU A 70 9.62 12.94 -9.27
C LEU A 70 11.02 12.50 -9.70
N THR A 71 11.66 11.57 -8.99
CA THR A 71 13.00 11.03 -9.34
C THR A 71 12.93 9.52 -9.44
#